data_AF-A0A9P7GX36-F1
#
_entry.id   AF-A0A9P7GX36-F1
#
_cell.length_a   1.000
_cell.length_b   1.000
_cell.length_c   1.000
_cell.angle_alpha   90.00
_cell.angle_beta   90.00
_cell.angle_gamma   90.00
#
_symmetry.space_group_name_H-M   'P 1'
#
loop_
_entity.id
_entity.type
_entity.pdbx_description
1 polymer ?
#
loop_
_entity_poly.entity_id
_entity_poly.type
_entity_poly.pdbx_seq_one_letter_code
_entity_poly.pdbx_strand_id
1 'polypeptide(L)'
;MPVNFHSILSLNPRVADTSIESCYFHHFHHWTSTQLTCAPGSSNFYLTYVLPLAHICEPIKHAIIAVGAAHRFFMAGQETCSPLQQLKSLSMQQYNKAISRIIPHMSLDSAFDIQCTLVCCLLFVAFEGINGRYAESIRHIRAGVRLLSSPALIDASREEKSVMKLTEMFSNLGVEASMFMEDTIIPDIRSGSIDVLYGTDISDQPFRDLDEAAGALRKLDVKAVDIMDQEPCPEDIGHGSFCSQDSMEPWEKEYFDSMWNDLDAKFEEWNSRFELTKRHIATWDYQDLHSPQLIYLTLQQKFWRMCMTWEREEFAEPVPAAVKQFLDAADVFAQTVLVPGQTSFSLDGDMISSLSLVVWTCSDPILRHRALDLLRSLNRREGIWDSREIVELHEATLALEDPTSWYRKEIPGGVPGSLSETLMTYDEWAKTYNQDVEKEEYVAPQLAAERLLNHLGSAKIPDAKVLDAGCGTGLVGEALMKLGAKHIDGIDISPGMLEVAERTGVYDSLSVGNIAEILDIPSRLYDAVICVGTMTEGHVGPEPFDEFVRVTKPGGYIVSTIRESVWTSKGYEAKVTSLTQAGQAKLVSNELEPQRIGAAVYAYFVILQVE
;
A
#
# COMPACT_ATOMS: atom_id res chain seq x y z
N MET A 1 -30.08 -5.18 -27.91
CA MET A 1 -29.59 -4.99 -29.29
C MET A 1 -28.16 -5.52 -29.35
N PRO A 2 -27.68 -6.12 -30.44
CA PRO A 2 -26.31 -6.63 -30.50
C PRO A 2 -25.34 -5.44 -30.46
N VAL A 3 -24.44 -5.46 -29.48
CA VAL A 3 -23.31 -4.54 -29.38
C VAL A 3 -22.46 -4.72 -30.65
N ASN A 4 -22.14 -3.63 -31.34
CA ASN A 4 -21.22 -3.66 -32.47
C ASN A 4 -19.85 -4.11 -31.96
N PHE A 5 -19.56 -5.41 -32.09
CA PHE A 5 -18.21 -5.92 -31.98
C PHE A 5 -17.39 -5.27 -33.09
N HIS A 6 -16.41 -4.44 -32.73
CA HIS A 6 -15.33 -4.11 -33.66
C HIS A 6 -14.69 -5.42 -34.09
N SER A 7 -14.82 -5.75 -35.38
CA SER A 7 -14.26 -6.99 -35.91
C SER A 7 -12.76 -7.01 -35.66
N ILE A 8 -12.24 -8.14 -35.18
CA ILE A 8 -10.82 -8.44 -34.95
C ILE A 8 -9.92 -8.12 -36.18
N LEU A 9 -10.52 -7.94 -37.36
CA LEU A 9 -9.85 -7.56 -38.61
C LEU A 9 -9.41 -6.09 -38.71
N SER A 10 -9.70 -5.22 -37.74
CA SER A 10 -9.23 -3.82 -37.73
C SER A 10 -8.05 -3.56 -36.77
N LEU A 11 -7.44 -4.61 -36.20
CA LEU A 11 -6.31 -4.46 -35.28
C LEU A 11 -5.08 -3.94 -36.05
N ASN A 12 -4.58 -2.77 -35.64
CA ASN A 12 -3.37 -2.16 -36.18
C ASN A 12 -2.18 -3.14 -36.02
N PRO A 13 -1.50 -3.57 -37.10
CA PRO A 13 -0.39 -4.52 -37.02
C PRO A 13 0.86 -3.97 -36.32
N ARG A 14 0.87 -2.69 -35.93
CA ARG A 14 1.94 -2.03 -35.16
C ARG A 14 1.41 -1.55 -33.81
N VAL A 15 1.18 -2.48 -32.88
CA VAL A 15 0.87 -2.17 -31.48
C VAL A 15 2.12 -1.73 -30.71
N ALA A 16 3.30 -2.05 -31.23
CA ALA A 16 4.57 -1.69 -30.64
C ALA A 16 5.43 -0.97 -31.68
N ASP A 17 6.18 0.03 -31.24
CA ASP A 17 7.04 0.83 -32.12
C ASP A 17 8.38 0.12 -32.36
N THR A 18 8.76 -0.79 -31.45
CA THR A 18 9.99 -1.59 -31.50
C THR A 18 9.73 -3.08 -31.33
N SER A 19 10.68 -3.92 -31.78
CA SER A 19 10.61 -5.38 -31.58
C SER A 19 10.62 -5.77 -30.09
N ILE A 20 11.28 -4.96 -29.25
CA ILE A 20 11.36 -5.22 -27.82
C ILE A 20 10.06 -4.89 -27.09
N GLU A 21 9.39 -3.78 -27.45
CA GLU A 21 8.04 -3.46 -26.95
C GLU A 21 7.02 -4.53 -27.37
N SER A 22 7.11 -5.04 -28.60
CA SER A 22 6.25 -6.13 -29.08
C SER A 22 6.42 -7.39 -28.23
N CYS A 23 7.66 -7.72 -27.86
CA CYS A 23 7.93 -8.87 -27.00
C CYS A 23 7.22 -8.76 -25.64
N TYR A 24 7.21 -7.58 -25.02
CA TYR A 24 6.57 -7.37 -23.71
C TYR A 24 5.06 -7.24 -23.78
N PHE A 25 4.54 -6.66 -24.87
CA PHE A 25 3.10 -6.72 -25.15
C PHE A 25 2.62 -8.17 -25.30
N HIS A 26 3.36 -9.01 -26.03
CA HIS A 26 3.07 -10.43 -26.15
C HIS A 26 3.26 -11.19 -24.83
N HIS A 27 4.27 -10.84 -24.03
CA HIS A 27 4.43 -11.39 -22.68
C HIS A 27 3.20 -11.08 -21.82
N PHE A 28 2.69 -9.84 -21.91
CA PHE A 28 1.48 -9.47 -21.19
C PHE A 28 0.30 -10.32 -21.63
N HIS A 29 0.07 -10.45 -22.93
CA HIS A 29 -1.03 -11.23 -23.50
C HIS A 29 -1.01 -12.72 -23.12
N HIS A 30 0.17 -13.35 -23.10
CA HIS A 30 0.29 -14.79 -22.89
C HIS A 30 0.46 -15.19 -21.43
N TRP A 31 1.03 -14.32 -20.60
CA TRP A 31 1.42 -14.66 -19.23
C TRP A 31 0.81 -13.68 -18.24
N THR A 32 1.15 -12.40 -18.33
CA THR A 32 0.77 -11.42 -17.30
C THR A 32 -0.74 -11.35 -17.10
N SER A 33 -1.53 -11.24 -18.18
CA SER A 33 -3.00 -11.17 -18.10
C SER A 33 -3.65 -12.39 -17.46
N THR A 34 -2.97 -13.54 -17.46
CA THR A 34 -3.48 -14.79 -16.84
C THR A 34 -3.06 -14.94 -15.38
N GLN A 35 -2.06 -14.19 -14.92
CA GLN A 35 -1.51 -14.28 -13.56
C GLN A 35 -1.88 -13.07 -12.69
N LEU A 36 -2.29 -11.95 -13.29
CA LEU A 36 -2.77 -10.77 -12.57
C LEU A 36 -4.01 -11.02 -11.70
N THR A 37 -4.69 -12.17 -11.83
CA THR A 37 -5.79 -12.54 -10.92
C THR A 37 -5.71 -13.99 -10.47
N CYS A 38 -6.03 -14.24 -9.20
CA CYS A 38 -6.14 -15.56 -8.57
C CYS A 38 -7.37 -16.33 -9.06
N ALA A 39 -8.40 -15.62 -9.51
CA ALA A 39 -9.70 -16.18 -9.89
C ALA A 39 -10.17 -15.63 -11.23
N PRO A 40 -9.49 -15.98 -12.35
CA PRO A 40 -9.93 -15.54 -13.67
C PRO A 40 -11.34 -16.07 -13.93
N GLY A 41 -12.30 -15.15 -14.00
CA GLY A 41 -13.69 -15.45 -14.31
C GLY A 41 -13.88 -16.06 -15.70
N SER A 42 -15.13 -16.36 -16.04
CA SER A 42 -15.49 -16.96 -17.34
C SER A 42 -15.02 -16.13 -18.55
N SER A 43 -14.86 -14.81 -18.36
CA SER A 43 -14.16 -13.90 -19.27
C SER A 43 -13.04 -13.16 -18.55
N ASN A 44 -11.78 -13.47 -18.87
CA ASN A 44 -10.63 -12.74 -18.35
C ASN A 44 -10.67 -11.28 -18.82
N PHE A 45 -10.92 -10.35 -17.89
CA PHE A 45 -11.08 -8.92 -18.15
C PHE A 45 -9.91 -8.30 -18.91
N TYR A 46 -8.67 -8.69 -18.59
CA TYR A 46 -7.48 -8.20 -19.27
C TYR A 46 -7.45 -8.65 -20.73
N LEU A 47 -7.86 -9.89 -21.02
CA LEU A 47 -7.92 -10.42 -22.37
C LEU A 47 -9.08 -9.85 -23.19
N THR A 48 -10.26 -9.72 -22.59
CA THR A 48 -11.49 -9.36 -23.31
C THR A 48 -11.74 -7.87 -23.42
N TYR A 49 -11.13 -7.06 -22.55
CA TYR A 49 -11.36 -5.61 -22.51
C TYR A 49 -10.06 -4.80 -22.58
N VAL A 50 -9.10 -5.04 -21.68
CA VAL A 50 -7.88 -4.21 -21.60
C VAL A 50 -7.00 -4.33 -22.85
N LEU A 51 -6.79 -5.56 -23.35
CA LEU A 51 -6.00 -5.78 -24.57
C LEU A 51 -6.62 -5.13 -25.81
N PRO A 52 -7.90 -5.33 -26.14
CA PRO A 52 -8.54 -4.60 -27.24
C PRO A 52 -8.43 -3.08 -27.10
N LEU A 53 -8.62 -2.55 -25.88
CA LEU A 53 -8.57 -1.12 -25.61
C LEU A 53 -7.17 -0.52 -25.87
N ALA A 54 -6.11 -1.31 -25.67
CA ALA A 54 -4.73 -0.91 -25.97
C ALA A 54 -4.46 -0.59 -27.45
N HIS A 55 -5.27 -1.12 -28.37
CA HIS A 55 -5.16 -0.79 -29.80
C HIS A 55 -5.72 0.59 -30.14
N ILE A 56 -6.50 1.18 -29.24
CA ILE A 56 -7.22 2.45 -29.44
C ILE A 56 -6.68 3.53 -28.50
N CYS A 57 -6.22 3.16 -27.30
CA CYS A 57 -5.74 4.07 -26.26
C CYS A 57 -4.22 3.93 -26.05
N GLU A 58 -3.46 4.96 -26.48
CA GLU A 58 -1.99 4.99 -26.38
C GLU A 58 -1.45 4.88 -24.93
N PRO A 59 -2.03 5.54 -23.91
CA PRO A 59 -1.65 5.33 -22.51
C PRO A 59 -1.70 3.87 -22.06
N ILE A 60 -2.80 3.16 -22.36
CA ILE A 60 -3.02 1.77 -21.96
C ILE A 60 -2.02 0.84 -22.64
N LYS A 61 -1.73 1.08 -23.92
CA LYS A 61 -0.67 0.37 -24.66
C LYS A 61 0.67 0.44 -23.94
N HIS A 62 1.09 1.64 -23.53
CA HIS A 62 2.35 1.83 -22.81
C HIS A 62 2.31 1.18 -21.41
N ALA A 63 1.19 1.28 -20.70
CA ALA A 63 1.01 0.63 -19.40
C ALA A 63 1.10 -0.91 -19.51
N ILE A 64 0.46 -1.52 -20.51
CA ILE A 64 0.54 -2.98 -20.78
C ILE A 64 1.98 -3.43 -21.02
N ILE A 65 2.73 -2.68 -21.84
CA ILE A 65 4.14 -3.00 -22.13
C ILE A 65 4.98 -2.87 -20.84
N ALA A 66 4.74 -1.83 -20.04
CA ALA A 66 5.44 -1.61 -18.78
C ALA A 66 5.20 -2.76 -17.79
N VAL A 67 3.94 -3.15 -17.57
CA VAL A 67 3.56 -4.26 -16.68
C VAL A 67 4.08 -5.59 -17.22
N GLY A 68 3.97 -5.84 -18.54
CA GLY A 68 4.53 -7.04 -19.18
C GLY A 68 6.04 -7.17 -18.98
N ALA A 69 6.77 -6.06 -19.08
CA ALA A 69 8.21 -6.01 -18.82
C ALA A 69 8.57 -6.21 -17.35
N ALA A 70 7.88 -5.51 -16.44
CA ALA A 70 8.08 -5.65 -15.00
C ALA A 70 7.77 -7.08 -14.53
N HIS A 71 6.65 -7.64 -14.96
CA HIS A 71 6.23 -9.00 -14.63
C HIS A 71 7.26 -10.04 -15.10
N ARG A 72 7.75 -9.93 -16.34
CA ARG A 72 8.77 -10.86 -16.84
C ARG A 72 10.07 -10.80 -16.02
N PHE A 73 10.47 -9.61 -15.58
CA PHE A 73 11.65 -9.45 -14.73
C PHE A 73 11.41 -10.06 -13.35
N PHE A 74 10.26 -9.80 -12.75
CA PHE A 74 9.87 -10.36 -11.47
C PHE A 74 9.87 -11.90 -11.48
N MET A 75 9.31 -12.52 -12.53
CA MET A 75 9.32 -13.97 -12.71
C MET A 75 10.73 -14.56 -12.88
N ALA A 76 11.71 -13.77 -13.36
CA ALA A 76 13.07 -14.24 -13.60
C ALA A 76 13.92 -14.34 -12.30
N GLY A 77 13.45 -13.78 -11.18
CA GLY A 77 14.16 -13.79 -9.90
C GLY A 77 15.38 -12.87 -9.86
N GLN A 78 16.07 -12.82 -8.71
CA GLN A 78 17.27 -11.97 -8.50
C GLN A 78 18.54 -12.47 -9.22
N GLU A 79 18.51 -13.62 -9.88
CA GLU A 79 19.63 -14.06 -10.71
C GLU A 79 19.60 -13.37 -12.07
N THR A 80 20.49 -12.39 -12.31
CA THR A 80 21.52 -12.44 -13.38
C THR A 80 22.10 -11.06 -13.74
N CYS A 81 23.41 -11.07 -13.97
CA CYS A 81 24.24 -9.97 -14.47
C CYS A 81 23.72 -9.35 -15.78
N SER A 82 23.89 -8.02 -15.92
CA SER A 82 24.17 -7.20 -17.12
C SER A 82 23.09 -6.89 -18.20
N PRO A 83 22.39 -7.82 -18.92
CA PRO A 83 21.39 -7.43 -19.94
C PRO A 83 20.00 -7.03 -19.40
N LEU A 84 19.59 -7.53 -18.23
CA LEU A 84 18.26 -7.26 -17.66
C LEU A 84 18.10 -5.86 -17.05
N GLN A 85 19.20 -5.18 -16.72
CA GLN A 85 19.16 -3.82 -16.16
C GLN A 85 18.71 -2.78 -17.21
N GLN A 86 19.06 -3.01 -18.50
CA GLN A 86 18.50 -2.24 -19.61
C GLN A 86 16.98 -2.45 -19.75
N LEU A 87 16.46 -3.60 -19.31
CA LEU A 87 15.04 -3.93 -19.37
C LEU A 87 14.23 -3.30 -18.22
N LYS A 88 14.81 -3.20 -17.00
CA LYS A 88 14.22 -2.38 -15.91
C LYS A 88 14.14 -0.89 -16.31
N SER A 89 15.09 -0.42 -17.12
CA SER A 89 15.02 0.93 -17.69
C SER A 89 13.88 1.08 -18.71
N LEU A 90 13.61 0.04 -19.51
CA LEU A 90 12.52 0.05 -20.49
C LEU A 90 11.15 0.01 -19.80
N SER A 91 10.96 -0.83 -18.78
CA SER A 91 9.68 -0.92 -18.06
C SER A 91 9.30 0.44 -17.46
N MET A 92 10.26 1.11 -16.79
CA MET A 92 10.08 2.46 -16.24
C MET A 92 9.86 3.53 -17.32
N GLN A 93 10.56 3.46 -18.45
CA GLN A 93 10.33 4.37 -19.58
C GLN A 93 8.91 4.26 -20.12
N GLN A 94 8.39 3.04 -20.27
CA GLN A 94 7.02 2.80 -20.77
C GLN A 94 5.98 3.22 -19.74
N TYR A 95 6.23 2.99 -18.45
CA TYR A 95 5.41 3.49 -17.36
C TYR A 95 5.31 5.02 -17.38
N ASN A 96 6.44 5.72 -17.48
CA ASN A 96 6.47 7.19 -17.57
C ASN A 96 5.80 7.72 -18.84
N LYS A 97 5.96 7.02 -19.98
CA LYS A 97 5.21 7.34 -21.21
C LYS A 97 3.71 7.21 -20.97
N ALA A 98 3.24 6.13 -20.35
CA ALA A 98 1.82 5.93 -20.05
C ALA A 98 1.27 7.07 -19.18
N ILE A 99 1.99 7.48 -18.12
CA ILE A 99 1.62 8.64 -17.28
C ILE A 99 1.55 9.92 -18.12
N SER A 100 2.59 10.23 -18.90
CA SER A 100 2.62 11.46 -19.70
C SER A 100 1.47 11.54 -20.70
N ARG A 101 1.02 10.38 -21.20
CA ARG A 101 -0.07 10.28 -22.17
C ARG A 101 -1.45 10.27 -21.52
N ILE A 102 -1.60 9.82 -20.27
CA ILE A 102 -2.92 9.79 -19.61
C ILE A 102 -3.32 11.15 -19.03
N ILE A 103 -2.37 12.02 -18.69
CA ILE A 103 -2.64 13.36 -18.13
C ILE A 103 -3.67 14.15 -18.97
N PRO A 104 -3.57 14.22 -20.32
CA PRO A 104 -4.59 14.86 -21.15
C PRO A 104 -5.99 14.24 -21.04
N HIS A 105 -6.10 12.91 -20.86
CA HIS A 105 -7.37 12.22 -20.70
C HIS A 105 -8.04 12.54 -19.35
N MET A 106 -7.25 12.79 -18.30
CA MET A 106 -7.77 13.16 -16.98
C MET A 106 -8.47 14.53 -16.97
N SER A 107 -8.15 15.39 -17.94
CA SER A 107 -8.78 16.70 -18.11
C SER A 107 -10.11 16.64 -18.88
N LEU A 108 -10.53 15.46 -19.33
CA LEU A 108 -11.73 15.26 -20.15
C LEU A 108 -12.81 14.56 -19.31
N ASP A 109 -14.03 15.14 -19.30
CA ASP A 109 -15.19 14.58 -18.58
C ASP A 109 -15.97 13.52 -19.39
N SER A 110 -15.32 12.82 -20.33
CA SER A 110 -15.99 11.78 -21.12
C SER A 110 -15.93 10.43 -20.40
N ALA A 111 -17.01 9.65 -20.47
CA ALA A 111 -17.05 8.31 -19.87
C ALA A 111 -15.92 7.40 -20.39
N PHE A 112 -15.56 7.53 -21.67
CA PHE A 112 -14.47 6.77 -22.28
C PHE A 112 -13.09 7.15 -21.71
N ASP A 113 -12.84 8.45 -21.49
CA ASP A 113 -11.56 8.93 -20.96
C ASP A 113 -11.38 8.54 -19.48
N ILE A 114 -12.48 8.59 -18.71
CA ILE A 114 -12.48 8.11 -17.33
C ILE A 114 -12.24 6.60 -17.29
N GLN A 115 -12.88 5.81 -18.15
CA GLN A 115 -12.60 4.37 -18.27
C GLN A 115 -11.15 4.09 -18.63
N CYS A 116 -10.58 4.83 -19.59
CA CYS A 116 -9.17 4.68 -19.94
C CYS A 116 -8.26 4.98 -18.75
N THR A 117 -8.60 6.00 -17.98
CA THR A 117 -7.86 6.39 -16.77
C THR A 117 -7.97 5.32 -15.68
N LEU A 118 -9.15 4.75 -15.45
CA LEU A 118 -9.36 3.64 -14.51
C LEU A 118 -8.54 2.40 -14.89
N VAL A 119 -8.51 2.02 -16.17
CA VAL A 119 -7.69 0.91 -16.66
C VAL A 119 -6.19 1.20 -16.47
N CYS A 120 -5.74 2.43 -16.73
CA CYS A 120 -4.37 2.83 -16.45
C CYS A 120 -4.04 2.75 -14.96
N CYS A 121 -4.90 3.27 -14.08
CA CYS A 121 -4.73 3.15 -12.63
C CYS A 121 -4.58 1.68 -12.22
N LEU A 122 -5.45 0.79 -12.70
CA LEU A 122 -5.37 -0.65 -12.39
C LEU A 122 -4.03 -1.28 -12.86
N LEU A 123 -3.57 -0.93 -14.07
CA LEU A 123 -2.27 -1.40 -14.57
C LEU A 123 -1.09 -0.79 -13.79
N PHE A 124 -1.23 0.44 -13.29
CA PHE A 124 -0.22 1.06 -12.43
C PHE A 124 -0.17 0.41 -11.06
N VAL A 125 -1.31 0.06 -10.44
CA VAL A 125 -1.34 -0.74 -9.21
C VAL A 125 -0.53 -2.04 -9.41
N ALA A 126 -0.75 -2.74 -10.53
CA ALA A 126 0.03 -3.95 -10.84
C ALA A 126 1.52 -3.67 -11.05
N PHE A 127 1.86 -2.60 -11.78
CA PHE A 127 3.25 -2.20 -11.98
C PHE A 127 3.95 -1.90 -10.64
N GLU A 128 3.30 -1.15 -9.76
CA GLU A 128 3.85 -0.76 -8.47
C GLU A 128 3.97 -1.95 -7.52
N GLY A 129 2.94 -2.81 -7.44
CA GLY A 129 2.99 -4.04 -6.64
C GLY A 129 4.12 -4.98 -7.08
N ILE A 130 4.31 -5.17 -8.39
CA ILE A 130 5.42 -5.98 -8.93
C ILE A 130 6.79 -5.41 -8.52
N ASN A 131 6.93 -4.09 -8.47
CA ASN A 131 8.19 -3.44 -8.08
C ASN A 131 8.33 -3.24 -6.56
N GLY A 132 7.33 -3.61 -5.75
CA GLY A 132 7.36 -3.44 -4.30
C GLY A 132 7.17 -1.99 -3.84
N ARG A 133 6.62 -1.11 -4.70
CA ARG A 133 6.36 0.30 -4.39
C ARG A 133 4.93 0.48 -3.88
N TYR A 134 4.62 -0.10 -2.73
CA TYR A 134 3.26 -0.24 -2.21
C TYR A 134 2.55 1.11 -1.99
N ALA A 135 3.27 2.14 -1.51
CA ALA A 135 2.73 3.49 -1.35
C ALA A 135 2.14 4.06 -2.66
N GLU A 136 2.86 3.90 -3.78
CA GLU A 136 2.41 4.35 -5.09
C GLU A 136 1.24 3.49 -5.60
N SER A 137 1.27 2.18 -5.34
CA SER A 137 0.15 1.28 -5.62
C SER A 137 -1.14 1.80 -4.98
N ILE A 138 -1.08 2.16 -3.70
CA ILE A 138 -2.21 2.69 -2.94
C ILE A 138 -2.66 4.05 -3.48
N ARG A 139 -1.74 4.94 -3.89
CA ARG A 139 -2.10 6.22 -4.54
C ARG A 139 -2.92 5.99 -5.82
N HIS A 140 -2.56 4.99 -6.63
CA HIS A 140 -3.32 4.62 -7.83
C HIS A 140 -4.68 4.01 -7.50
N ILE A 141 -4.80 3.20 -6.44
CA ILE A 141 -6.11 2.71 -5.97
C ILE A 141 -6.99 3.90 -5.57
N ARG A 142 -6.50 4.83 -4.74
CA ARG A 142 -7.25 6.03 -4.32
C ARG A 142 -7.68 6.90 -5.49
N ALA A 143 -6.79 7.10 -6.47
CA ALA A 143 -7.09 7.85 -7.67
C ALA A 143 -8.22 7.20 -8.49
N GLY A 144 -8.13 5.88 -8.70
CA GLY A 144 -9.17 5.14 -9.42
C GLY A 144 -10.51 5.16 -8.69
N VAL A 145 -10.51 4.99 -7.37
CA VAL A 145 -11.71 5.02 -6.54
C VAL A 145 -12.44 6.36 -6.62
N ARG A 146 -11.72 7.48 -6.53
CA ARG A 146 -12.32 8.83 -6.70
C ARG A 146 -12.99 9.00 -8.07
N LEU A 147 -12.42 8.37 -9.11
CA LEU A 147 -12.98 8.44 -10.46
C LEU A 147 -14.26 7.61 -10.61
N LEU A 148 -14.43 6.52 -9.86
CA LEU A 148 -15.65 5.71 -9.88
C LEU A 148 -16.90 6.49 -9.42
N SER A 149 -16.71 7.50 -8.57
CA SER A 149 -17.77 8.39 -8.10
C SER A 149 -18.15 9.49 -9.11
N SER A 150 -17.53 9.51 -10.31
CA SER A 150 -17.79 10.55 -11.32
C SER A 150 -19.19 10.45 -11.93
N PRO A 151 -19.97 11.55 -11.99
CA PRO A 151 -21.30 11.58 -12.61
C PRO A 151 -21.32 11.09 -14.07
N ALA A 152 -20.25 11.34 -14.82
CA ALA A 152 -20.13 10.93 -16.22
C ALA A 152 -20.11 9.40 -16.39
N LEU A 153 -19.59 8.66 -15.40
CA LEU A 153 -19.69 7.21 -15.37
C LEU A 153 -21.07 6.75 -14.91
N ILE A 154 -21.68 7.41 -13.93
CA ILE A 154 -22.99 7.04 -13.40
C ILE A 154 -24.08 7.09 -14.49
N ASP A 155 -24.08 8.12 -15.34
CA ASP A 155 -25.03 8.24 -16.45
C ASP A 155 -24.81 7.19 -17.56
N ALA A 156 -23.56 6.73 -17.74
CA ALA A 156 -23.21 5.65 -18.66
C ALA A 156 -23.37 4.23 -18.05
N SER A 157 -23.37 4.13 -16.71
CA SER A 157 -23.22 2.88 -15.93
C SER A 157 -24.43 1.95 -15.96
N ARG A 158 -25.61 2.45 -16.33
CA ARG A 158 -26.82 1.61 -16.30
C ARG A 158 -26.76 0.39 -17.23
N GLU A 159 -25.82 0.35 -18.19
CA GLU A 159 -25.70 -0.78 -19.14
C GLU A 159 -24.26 -1.25 -19.50
N GLU A 160 -23.18 -0.65 -18.98
CA GLU A 160 -21.81 -1.02 -19.40
C GLU A 160 -21.10 -2.01 -18.44
N LYS A 161 -21.02 -3.28 -18.86
CA LYS A 161 -20.37 -4.39 -18.11
C LYS A 161 -18.90 -4.13 -17.72
N SER A 162 -18.17 -3.29 -18.47
CA SER A 162 -16.77 -2.93 -18.22
C SER A 162 -16.61 -2.08 -16.96
N VAL A 163 -17.48 -1.08 -16.77
CA VAL A 163 -17.49 -0.20 -15.58
C VAL A 163 -17.83 -1.00 -14.35
N MET A 164 -18.82 -1.89 -14.45
CA MET A 164 -19.17 -2.83 -13.37
C MET A 164 -17.96 -3.65 -12.90
N LYS A 165 -17.20 -4.22 -13.84
CA LYS A 165 -16.01 -5.01 -13.51
C LYS A 165 -14.87 -4.16 -12.95
N LEU A 166 -14.66 -2.95 -13.46
CA LEU A 166 -13.68 -2.01 -12.90
C LEU A 166 -14.04 -1.62 -11.46
N THR A 167 -15.30 -1.30 -11.20
CA THR A 167 -15.82 -1.05 -9.84
C THR A 167 -15.53 -2.24 -8.93
N GLU A 168 -15.83 -3.46 -9.37
CA GLU A 168 -15.55 -4.68 -8.61
C GLU A 168 -14.06 -4.83 -8.29
N MET A 169 -13.18 -4.64 -9.27
CA MET A 169 -11.72 -4.80 -9.10
C MET A 169 -11.11 -3.73 -8.18
N PHE A 170 -11.50 -2.45 -8.32
CA PHE A 170 -11.04 -1.39 -7.42
C PHE A 170 -11.59 -1.56 -6.01
N SER A 171 -12.85 -2.00 -5.91
CA SER A 171 -13.41 -2.39 -4.63
C SER A 171 -12.63 -3.54 -4.02
N ASN A 172 -12.15 -4.49 -4.86
CA ASN A 172 -11.31 -5.61 -4.42
C ASN A 172 -10.07 -5.13 -3.67
N LEU A 173 -9.28 -4.38 -4.43
CA LEU A 173 -8.01 -3.80 -3.98
C LEU A 173 -8.16 -2.87 -2.79
N GLY A 174 -9.30 -2.19 -2.66
CA GLY A 174 -9.54 -1.31 -1.53
C GLY A 174 -9.77 -2.02 -0.20
N VAL A 175 -10.51 -3.13 -0.16
CA VAL A 175 -10.67 -3.91 1.08
C VAL A 175 -9.34 -4.52 1.48
N GLU A 176 -8.64 -5.14 0.51
CA GLU A 176 -7.31 -5.72 0.72
C GLU A 176 -6.33 -4.67 1.27
N ALA A 177 -6.42 -3.41 0.82
CA ALA A 177 -5.61 -2.32 1.34
C ALA A 177 -6.10 -1.81 2.73
N SER A 178 -7.41 -1.78 2.97
CA SER A 178 -8.01 -1.22 4.19
C SER A 178 -7.85 -2.08 5.44
N MET A 179 -7.73 -3.40 5.29
CA MET A 179 -7.60 -4.32 6.42
C MET A 179 -6.26 -4.17 7.16
N PHE A 180 -5.30 -3.40 6.63
CA PHE A 180 -3.89 -3.44 7.08
C PHE A 180 -3.20 -2.07 7.22
N MET A 181 -3.91 -0.96 6.96
CA MET A 181 -3.35 0.40 7.11
C MET A 181 -4.06 1.15 8.24
N GLU A 182 -3.35 1.38 9.36
CA GLU A 182 -3.87 2.10 10.55
C GLU A 182 -4.45 3.48 10.22
N ASP A 183 -3.83 4.24 9.31
CA ASP A 183 -4.17 5.64 9.04
C ASP A 183 -4.79 5.88 7.63
N THR A 184 -5.02 4.83 6.82
CA THR A 184 -5.34 5.05 5.39
C THR A 184 -6.46 4.21 4.81
N ILE A 185 -7.62 4.34 5.45
CA ILE A 185 -8.93 3.95 4.92
C ILE A 185 -9.11 4.53 3.51
N ILE A 186 -9.52 3.69 2.55
CA ILE A 186 -10.03 4.16 1.25
C ILE A 186 -11.55 4.30 1.41
N PRO A 187 -12.06 5.50 1.76
CA PRO A 187 -13.42 5.63 2.31
C PRO A 187 -14.50 5.50 1.24
N ASP A 188 -14.14 5.72 -0.04
CA ASP A 188 -15.10 5.90 -1.14
C ASP A 188 -15.56 4.60 -1.83
N ILE A 189 -15.09 3.43 -1.39
CA ILE A 189 -15.53 2.13 -1.95
C ILE A 189 -16.85 1.64 -1.31
N ARG A 190 -17.26 2.23 -0.18
CA ARG A 190 -18.03 1.50 0.83
C ARG A 190 -19.55 1.35 0.64
N SER A 191 -20.26 2.03 -0.28
CA SER A 191 -21.75 1.88 -0.20
C SER A 191 -22.63 2.21 -1.40
N GLY A 192 -22.08 2.57 -2.58
CA GLY A 192 -22.92 2.97 -3.71
C GLY A 192 -23.05 1.94 -4.83
N SER A 193 -21.89 1.46 -5.32
CA SER A 193 -21.82 0.92 -6.67
C SER A 193 -21.97 -0.60 -6.75
N ILE A 194 -21.66 -1.35 -5.67
CA ILE A 194 -21.75 -2.82 -5.64
C ILE A 194 -23.20 -3.32 -5.46
N ASP A 195 -24.05 -2.55 -4.77
CA ASP A 195 -25.46 -2.90 -4.59
C ASP A 195 -26.24 -2.96 -5.91
N VAL A 196 -25.75 -2.24 -6.94
CA VAL A 196 -26.31 -2.22 -8.30
C VAL A 196 -25.91 -3.46 -9.12
N LEU A 197 -24.83 -4.17 -8.77
CA LEU A 197 -24.21 -5.17 -9.66
C LEU A 197 -24.81 -6.58 -9.55
N TYR A 198 -25.24 -6.98 -8.36
CA TYR A 198 -25.72 -8.34 -8.08
C TYR A 198 -26.92 -8.29 -7.11
N GLY A 199 -28.08 -8.81 -7.53
CA GLY A 199 -29.27 -8.89 -6.69
C GLY A 199 -29.04 -9.84 -5.51
N THR A 200 -29.37 -9.38 -4.30
CA THR A 200 -29.31 -10.18 -3.06
C THR A 200 -30.67 -10.76 -2.70
N ASP A 201 -31.49 -11.09 -3.69
CA ASP A 201 -32.77 -11.72 -3.41
C ASP A 201 -32.51 -13.10 -2.77
N ILE A 202 -33.09 -13.30 -1.59
CA ILE A 202 -33.05 -14.57 -0.86
C ILE A 202 -33.48 -15.67 -1.81
N SER A 203 -32.58 -16.63 -2.05
CA SER A 203 -32.79 -17.65 -3.08
C SER A 203 -32.27 -19.01 -2.66
N ASP A 204 -33.16 -20.00 -2.66
CA ASP A 204 -32.81 -21.41 -2.47
C ASP A 204 -32.23 -22.06 -3.74
N GLN A 205 -31.83 -21.25 -4.73
CA GLN A 205 -31.29 -21.71 -6.02
C GLN A 205 -29.76 -21.54 -6.07
N PRO A 206 -29.05 -22.39 -6.84
CA PRO A 206 -27.64 -22.18 -7.11
C PRO A 206 -27.40 -20.81 -7.77
N PHE A 207 -26.23 -20.22 -7.53
CA PHE A 207 -25.72 -19.13 -8.36
C PHE A 207 -25.70 -19.54 -9.84
N ARG A 208 -25.97 -18.58 -10.73
CA ARG A 208 -25.97 -18.74 -12.19
C ARG A 208 -24.61 -19.21 -12.70
N ASP A 209 -23.54 -18.65 -12.14
CA ASP A 209 -22.16 -18.91 -12.49
C ASP A 209 -21.24 -18.59 -11.29
N LEU A 210 -19.94 -18.89 -11.43
CA LEU A 210 -18.94 -18.60 -10.40
C LEU A 210 -18.66 -17.10 -10.25
N ASP A 211 -18.93 -16.29 -11.28
CA ASP A 211 -18.78 -14.84 -11.23
C ASP A 211 -19.84 -14.21 -10.30
N GLU A 212 -21.10 -14.68 -10.34
CA GLU A 212 -22.15 -14.28 -9.39
C GLU A 212 -21.79 -14.71 -7.95
N ALA A 213 -21.27 -15.93 -7.77
CA ALA A 213 -20.85 -16.40 -6.46
C ALA A 213 -19.72 -15.55 -5.87
N ALA A 214 -18.70 -15.20 -6.67
CA ALA A 214 -17.61 -14.32 -6.27
C ALA A 214 -18.12 -12.91 -5.92
N GLY A 215 -18.96 -12.32 -6.77
CA GLY A 215 -19.56 -11.00 -6.52
C GLY A 215 -20.43 -10.97 -5.25
N ALA A 216 -21.14 -12.06 -4.94
CA ALA A 216 -21.94 -12.16 -3.72
C ALA A 216 -21.08 -12.30 -2.46
N LEU A 217 -20.01 -13.10 -2.49
CA LEU A 217 -19.07 -13.20 -1.36
C LEU A 217 -18.39 -11.86 -1.12
N ARG A 218 -18.07 -11.14 -2.20
CA ARG A 218 -17.41 -9.84 -2.13
C ARG A 218 -18.18 -8.79 -1.36
N LYS A 219 -19.51 -8.82 -1.42
CA LYS A 219 -20.38 -7.95 -0.61
C LYS A 219 -20.21 -8.20 0.88
N LEU A 220 -19.98 -9.46 1.25
CA LEU A 220 -19.72 -9.83 2.64
C LEU A 220 -18.36 -9.30 3.07
N ASP A 221 -17.31 -9.37 2.23
CA ASP A 221 -15.99 -8.79 2.54
C ASP A 221 -16.09 -7.29 2.86
N VAL A 222 -16.76 -6.53 2.00
CA VAL A 222 -16.95 -5.07 2.21
C VAL A 222 -17.70 -4.82 3.51
N LYS A 223 -18.78 -5.56 3.77
CA LYS A 223 -19.56 -5.41 4.99
C LYS A 223 -18.77 -5.80 6.25
N ALA A 224 -17.91 -6.82 6.17
CA ALA A 224 -17.06 -7.21 7.30
C ALA A 224 -16.09 -6.08 7.66
N VAL A 225 -15.45 -5.47 6.67
CA VAL A 225 -14.59 -4.30 6.89
C VAL A 225 -15.37 -3.14 7.48
N ASP A 226 -16.58 -2.86 6.99
CA ASP A 226 -17.41 -1.76 7.52
C ASP A 226 -17.77 -1.96 8.99
N ILE A 227 -17.97 -3.22 9.42
CA ILE A 227 -18.22 -3.54 10.83
C ILE A 227 -16.94 -3.34 11.65
N MET A 228 -15.80 -3.87 11.18
CA MET A 228 -14.50 -3.72 11.85
C MET A 228 -14.10 -2.25 12.02
N ASP A 229 -14.40 -1.41 11.03
CA ASP A 229 -14.10 0.02 11.04
C ASP A 229 -14.91 0.82 12.07
N GLN A 230 -16.14 0.38 12.35
CA GLN A 230 -17.01 1.01 13.34
C GLN A 230 -16.72 0.55 14.76
N GLU A 231 -16.00 -0.56 14.93
CA GLU A 231 -15.71 -1.16 16.24
C GLU A 231 -14.74 -0.28 17.05
N PRO A 232 -15.13 0.16 18.27
CA PRO A 232 -14.29 1.04 19.08
C PRO A 232 -13.06 0.28 19.59
N CYS A 233 -11.86 0.74 19.20
CA CYS A 233 -10.60 0.24 19.76
C CYS A 233 -10.01 1.18 20.83
N PRO A 234 -9.45 0.64 21.94
CA PRO A 234 -8.72 1.44 22.91
C PRO A 234 -7.56 2.20 22.26
N GLU A 235 -7.28 3.42 22.73
CA GLU A 235 -6.24 4.33 22.19
C GLU A 235 -4.82 3.71 22.09
N ASP A 236 -4.56 2.61 22.79
CA ASP A 236 -3.27 1.89 22.84
C ASP A 236 -3.14 0.73 21.81
N ILE A 237 -4.20 0.41 21.05
CA ILE A 237 -4.22 -0.66 20.03
C ILE A 237 -4.74 -0.05 18.73
N GLY A 238 -3.90 0.05 17.70
CA GLY A 238 -4.24 0.69 16.43
C GLY A 238 -5.53 0.20 15.78
N HIS A 239 -6.14 1.04 14.94
CA HIS A 239 -7.37 0.73 14.20
C HIS A 239 -7.18 -0.53 13.33
N GLY A 240 -8.13 -1.47 13.42
CA GLY A 240 -8.15 -2.70 12.60
C GLY A 240 -7.78 -4.00 13.33
N SER A 241 -7.44 -3.96 14.63
CA SER A 241 -7.42 -5.18 15.45
C SER A 241 -8.84 -5.59 15.85
N PHE A 242 -9.12 -6.89 15.98
CA PHE A 242 -10.29 -7.34 16.74
C PHE A 242 -10.15 -6.79 18.16
N CYS A 243 -10.93 -5.76 18.51
CA CYS A 243 -10.87 -5.14 19.81
C CYS A 243 -11.48 -6.11 20.84
N SER A 244 -10.82 -6.32 21.97
CA SER A 244 -11.39 -7.16 23.03
C SER A 244 -12.69 -6.53 23.52
N GLN A 245 -13.80 -7.28 23.49
CA GLN A 245 -15.10 -6.80 23.96
C GLN A 245 -15.12 -6.41 25.45
N ASP A 246 -14.05 -6.73 26.19
CA ASP A 246 -13.93 -6.48 27.63
C ASP A 246 -13.84 -4.99 28.00
N SER A 247 -13.50 -4.11 27.05
CA SER A 247 -13.47 -2.66 27.24
C SER A 247 -14.73 -1.93 26.74
N MET A 248 -15.69 -2.64 26.14
CA MET A 248 -16.89 -2.05 25.53
C MET A 248 -18.05 -1.95 26.51
N GLU A 249 -18.89 -0.93 26.34
CA GLU A 249 -20.14 -0.87 27.09
C GLU A 249 -21.08 -2.01 26.66
N PRO A 250 -21.93 -2.57 27.55
CA PRO A 250 -22.76 -3.72 27.23
C PRO A 250 -23.68 -3.55 26.01
N TRP A 251 -24.14 -2.32 25.75
CA TRP A 251 -24.98 -2.00 24.60
C TRP A 251 -24.19 -1.94 23.29
N GLU A 252 -22.91 -1.55 23.33
CA GLU A 252 -22.01 -1.57 22.16
C GLU A 252 -21.73 -3.02 21.78
N LYS A 253 -21.40 -3.84 22.78
CA LYS A 253 -21.22 -5.28 22.59
C LYS A 253 -22.44 -5.93 21.95
N GLU A 254 -23.65 -5.67 22.47
CA GLU A 254 -24.90 -6.20 21.91
C GLU A 254 -25.15 -5.70 20.47
N TYR A 255 -24.79 -4.45 20.16
CA TYR A 255 -24.90 -3.87 18.82
C TYR A 255 -23.97 -4.56 17.81
N PHE A 256 -22.68 -4.69 18.12
CA PHE A 256 -21.71 -5.34 17.24
C PHE A 256 -21.98 -6.85 17.12
N ASP A 257 -22.37 -7.52 18.20
CA ASP A 257 -22.79 -8.92 18.17
C ASP A 257 -23.97 -9.11 17.21
N SER A 258 -24.96 -8.22 17.23
CA SER A 258 -26.07 -8.23 16.28
C SER A 258 -25.63 -8.04 14.82
N MET A 259 -24.74 -7.07 14.54
CA MET A 259 -24.24 -6.81 13.18
C MET A 259 -23.51 -8.00 12.59
N TRP A 260 -22.67 -8.65 13.40
CA TRP A 260 -21.93 -9.82 12.97
C TRP A 260 -22.78 -11.08 12.89
N ASN A 261 -23.77 -11.27 13.76
CA ASN A 261 -24.73 -12.36 13.64
C ASN A 261 -25.53 -12.26 12.32
N ASP A 262 -25.88 -11.03 11.90
CA ASP A 262 -26.46 -10.79 10.56
C ASP A 262 -25.46 -11.12 9.44
N LEU A 263 -24.18 -10.81 9.61
CA LEU A 263 -23.13 -11.16 8.64
C LEU A 263 -22.95 -12.68 8.52
N ASP A 264 -22.89 -13.41 9.63
CA ASP A 264 -22.78 -14.87 9.66
C ASP A 264 -24.00 -15.53 9.01
N ALA A 265 -25.22 -15.05 9.31
CA ALA A 265 -26.44 -15.52 8.66
C ALA A 265 -26.40 -15.36 7.13
N LYS A 266 -25.88 -14.22 6.63
CA LYS A 266 -25.71 -13.97 5.19
C LYS A 266 -24.61 -14.84 4.58
N PHE A 267 -23.53 -15.08 5.32
CA PHE A 267 -22.50 -16.03 4.89
C PHE A 267 -23.06 -17.45 4.79
N GLU A 268 -23.92 -17.89 5.71
CA GLU A 268 -24.56 -19.21 5.64
C GLU A 268 -25.50 -19.36 4.46
N GLU A 269 -26.21 -18.29 4.10
CA GLU A 269 -27.01 -18.26 2.88
C GLU A 269 -26.13 -18.39 1.64
N TRP A 270 -25.06 -17.58 1.55
CA TRP A 270 -24.10 -17.67 0.46
C TRP A 270 -23.47 -19.07 0.36
N ASN A 271 -23.06 -19.63 1.50
CA ASN A 271 -22.47 -20.96 1.61
C ASN A 271 -23.43 -22.04 1.11
N SER A 272 -24.70 -21.98 1.51
CA SER A 272 -25.73 -22.92 1.06
C SER A 272 -25.95 -22.86 -0.45
N ARG A 273 -26.04 -21.64 -1.01
CA ARG A 273 -26.15 -21.42 -2.46
C ARG A 273 -24.91 -21.91 -3.21
N PHE A 274 -23.72 -21.67 -2.67
CA PHE A 274 -22.46 -22.09 -3.28
C PHE A 274 -22.32 -23.62 -3.29
N GLU A 275 -22.75 -24.31 -2.23
CA GLU A 275 -22.82 -25.79 -2.22
C GLU A 275 -23.79 -26.33 -3.29
N LEU A 276 -24.94 -25.68 -3.48
CA LEU A 276 -25.85 -26.02 -4.58
C LEU A 276 -25.19 -25.79 -5.94
N THR A 277 -24.48 -24.68 -6.12
CA THR A 277 -23.73 -24.37 -7.34
C THR A 277 -22.66 -25.41 -7.63
N LYS A 278 -21.89 -25.84 -6.63
CA LYS A 278 -20.88 -26.90 -6.78
C LYS A 278 -21.50 -28.22 -7.26
N ARG A 279 -22.65 -28.61 -6.69
CA ARG A 279 -23.41 -29.79 -7.14
C ARG A 279 -23.94 -29.62 -8.55
N HIS A 280 -24.39 -28.42 -8.91
CA HIS A 280 -24.91 -28.13 -10.25
C HIS A 280 -23.80 -28.16 -11.30
N ILE A 281 -22.66 -27.50 -11.07
CA ILE A 281 -21.49 -27.51 -11.96
C ILE A 281 -20.96 -28.93 -12.17
N ALA A 282 -20.98 -29.77 -11.12
CA ALA A 282 -20.57 -31.18 -11.23
C ALA A 282 -21.43 -32.01 -12.22
N THR A 283 -22.59 -31.49 -12.67
CA THR A 283 -23.46 -32.13 -13.66
C THR A 283 -23.26 -31.62 -15.10
N TRP A 284 -22.41 -30.63 -15.34
CA TRP A 284 -22.22 -30.02 -16.67
C TRP A 284 -21.33 -30.90 -17.57
N ASP A 285 -21.76 -31.16 -18.81
CA ASP A 285 -21.10 -32.07 -19.79
C ASP A 285 -19.71 -31.60 -20.27
N TYR A 286 -19.28 -30.36 -19.96
CA TYR A 286 -18.08 -29.72 -20.51
C TYR A 286 -17.28 -28.95 -19.43
N GLN A 287 -16.46 -29.69 -18.65
CA GLN A 287 -15.36 -29.26 -17.74
C GLN A 287 -15.69 -28.26 -16.59
N ASP A 288 -15.01 -28.21 -15.43
CA ASP A 288 -13.87 -28.92 -14.85
C ASP A 288 -13.98 -28.72 -13.31
N LEU A 289 -13.97 -29.79 -12.50
CA LEU A 289 -13.82 -29.69 -11.02
C LEU A 289 -12.49 -29.00 -10.62
N HIS A 290 -11.62 -28.74 -11.60
CA HIS A 290 -10.32 -28.11 -11.48
C HIS A 290 -10.29 -26.64 -11.97
N SER A 291 -11.46 -25.99 -12.15
CA SER A 291 -11.49 -24.57 -12.49
C SER A 291 -10.75 -23.73 -11.43
N PRO A 292 -9.77 -22.88 -11.81
CA PRO A 292 -9.04 -22.02 -10.86
C PRO A 292 -9.95 -21.15 -10.00
N GLN A 293 -11.01 -20.59 -10.59
CA GLN A 293 -12.00 -19.78 -9.87
C GLN A 293 -12.79 -20.60 -8.85
N LEU A 294 -13.14 -21.86 -9.16
CA LEU A 294 -13.82 -22.74 -8.21
C LEU A 294 -12.91 -23.10 -7.03
N ILE A 295 -11.63 -23.37 -7.30
CA ILE A 295 -10.64 -23.69 -6.26
C ILE A 295 -10.43 -22.47 -5.36
N TYR A 296 -10.29 -21.27 -5.94
CA TYR A 296 -10.16 -20.03 -5.17
C TYR A 296 -11.40 -19.72 -4.32
N LEU A 297 -12.62 -19.84 -4.88
CA LEU A 297 -13.84 -19.63 -4.09
C LEU A 297 -14.02 -20.68 -2.99
N THR A 298 -13.52 -21.90 -3.20
CA THR A 298 -13.50 -22.93 -2.15
C THR A 298 -12.54 -22.56 -1.03
N LEU A 299 -11.36 -22.01 -1.37
CA LEU A 299 -10.43 -21.46 -0.37
C LEU A 299 -11.11 -20.34 0.44
N GLN A 300 -11.70 -19.35 -0.23
CA GLN A 300 -12.37 -18.23 0.44
C GLN A 300 -13.56 -18.72 1.30
N GLN A 301 -14.35 -19.69 0.83
CA GLN A 301 -15.40 -20.33 1.63
C GLN A 301 -14.84 -20.91 2.95
N LYS A 302 -13.69 -21.57 2.90
CA LYS A 302 -13.06 -22.15 4.10
C LYS A 302 -12.44 -21.09 5.00
N PHE A 303 -11.86 -20.04 4.44
CA PHE A 303 -11.36 -18.89 5.19
C PHE A 303 -12.50 -18.20 5.96
N TRP A 304 -13.58 -17.84 5.27
CA TRP A 304 -14.77 -17.25 5.91
C TRP A 304 -15.34 -18.12 7.01
N ARG A 305 -15.46 -19.43 6.77
CA ARG A 305 -15.90 -20.39 7.78
C ARG A 305 -15.00 -20.36 9.02
N MET A 306 -13.68 -20.30 8.83
CA MET A 306 -12.71 -20.19 9.93
C MET A 306 -12.91 -18.89 10.71
N CYS A 307 -13.02 -17.75 10.03
CA CYS A 307 -13.25 -16.45 10.65
C CYS A 307 -14.56 -16.41 11.47
N MET A 308 -15.63 -17.06 10.99
CA MET A 308 -16.91 -17.12 11.72
C MET A 308 -16.88 -18.05 12.95
N THR A 309 -15.83 -18.87 13.13
CA THR A 309 -15.68 -19.67 14.35
C THR A 309 -14.99 -18.92 15.49
N TRP A 310 -14.58 -17.68 15.27
CA TRP A 310 -13.88 -16.88 16.26
C TRP A 310 -14.85 -16.42 17.36
N GLU A 311 -14.60 -16.83 18.61
CA GLU A 311 -15.34 -16.30 19.76
C GLU A 311 -14.87 -14.86 20.04
N ARG A 312 -15.73 -13.93 20.46
CA ARG A 312 -15.31 -12.53 20.66
C ARG A 312 -14.77 -12.23 22.06
N GLU A 313 -14.05 -13.19 22.61
CA GLU A 313 -13.40 -13.07 23.92
C GLU A 313 -11.91 -12.75 23.75
N GLU A 314 -11.30 -12.14 24.78
CA GLU A 314 -9.85 -11.95 24.83
C GLU A 314 -9.15 -13.31 24.64
N PHE A 315 -8.15 -13.37 23.75
CA PHE A 315 -7.40 -14.59 23.40
C PHE A 315 -8.19 -15.67 22.66
N ALA A 316 -9.37 -15.36 22.13
CA ALA A 316 -10.07 -16.31 21.29
C ALA A 316 -9.29 -16.62 20.01
N GLU A 317 -9.40 -17.87 19.56
CA GLU A 317 -8.75 -18.37 18.34
C GLU A 317 -9.79 -19.13 17.50
N PRO A 318 -9.59 -19.26 16.18
CA PRO A 318 -10.47 -20.07 15.37
C PRO A 318 -10.46 -21.54 15.81
N VAL A 319 -11.59 -22.21 15.67
CA VAL A 319 -11.71 -23.63 16.01
C VAL A 319 -10.70 -24.45 15.17
N PRO A 320 -9.85 -25.29 15.78
CA PRO A 320 -8.78 -26.00 15.07
C PRO A 320 -9.25 -26.84 13.87
N ALA A 321 -10.47 -27.39 13.95
CA ALA A 321 -11.07 -28.12 12.83
C ALA A 321 -11.35 -27.22 11.61
N ALA A 322 -11.74 -25.96 11.82
CA ALA A 322 -11.95 -24.99 10.76
C ALA A 322 -10.60 -24.53 10.16
N VAL A 323 -9.60 -24.25 11.00
CA VAL A 323 -8.22 -23.96 10.56
C VAL A 323 -7.68 -25.09 9.69
N LYS A 324 -7.85 -26.35 10.11
CA LYS A 324 -7.41 -27.51 9.32
C LYS A 324 -8.11 -27.56 7.96
N GLN A 325 -9.42 -27.32 7.90
CA GLN A 325 -10.16 -27.32 6.63
C GLN A 325 -9.71 -26.19 5.70
N PHE A 326 -9.39 -25.02 6.25
CA PHE A 326 -8.79 -23.92 5.48
C PHE A 326 -7.42 -24.31 4.93
N LEU A 327 -6.51 -24.85 5.76
CA LEU A 327 -5.19 -25.30 5.31
C LEU A 327 -5.27 -26.43 4.27
N ASP A 328 -6.23 -27.34 4.40
CA ASP A 328 -6.49 -28.39 3.40
C ASP A 328 -6.92 -27.77 2.04
N ALA A 329 -7.74 -26.72 2.04
CA ALA A 329 -8.09 -25.97 0.83
C ALA A 329 -6.91 -25.13 0.30
N ALA A 330 -6.09 -24.58 1.20
CA ALA A 330 -4.91 -23.81 0.87
C ALA A 330 -3.86 -24.64 0.13
N ASP A 331 -3.63 -25.88 0.56
CA ASP A 331 -2.75 -26.81 -0.14
C ASP A 331 -3.23 -27.09 -1.57
N VAL A 332 -4.55 -27.26 -1.76
CA VAL A 332 -5.13 -27.50 -3.09
C VAL A 332 -4.94 -26.28 -3.99
N PHE A 333 -5.20 -25.07 -3.49
CA PHE A 333 -4.97 -23.85 -4.28
C PHE A 333 -3.48 -23.63 -4.56
N ALA A 334 -2.61 -23.83 -3.57
CA ALA A 334 -1.18 -23.71 -3.71
C ALA A 334 -0.64 -24.60 -4.84
N GLN A 335 -1.13 -25.83 -4.98
CA GLN A 335 -0.75 -26.71 -6.11
C GLN A 335 -1.06 -26.14 -7.50
N THR A 336 -2.00 -25.19 -7.61
CA THR A 336 -2.35 -24.56 -8.89
C THR A 336 -1.48 -23.36 -9.23
N VAL A 337 -0.89 -22.70 -8.21
CA VAL A 337 -0.09 -21.48 -8.37
C VAL A 337 1.41 -21.71 -8.17
N LEU A 338 1.79 -22.78 -7.47
CA LEU A 338 3.18 -23.13 -7.19
C LEU A 338 3.86 -23.68 -8.44
N VAL A 339 4.88 -22.95 -8.89
CA VAL A 339 5.86 -23.46 -9.86
C VAL A 339 7.22 -23.47 -9.16
N PRO A 340 7.83 -24.66 -8.93
CA PRO A 340 9.08 -24.76 -8.18
C PRO A 340 10.18 -23.86 -8.74
N GLY A 341 10.78 -23.04 -7.87
CA GLY A 341 11.90 -22.15 -8.22
C GLY A 341 11.51 -20.90 -9.03
N GLN A 342 10.22 -20.66 -9.25
CA GLN A 342 9.73 -19.51 -10.01
C GLN A 342 8.91 -18.59 -9.11
N THR A 343 9.16 -17.28 -9.19
CA THR A 343 8.37 -16.29 -8.45
C THR A 343 7.07 -16.00 -9.22
N SER A 344 5.96 -15.88 -8.51
CA SER A 344 4.64 -15.58 -9.11
C SER A 344 4.02 -14.30 -8.52
N PHE A 345 3.28 -13.57 -9.35
CA PHE A 345 2.59 -12.34 -8.94
C PHE A 345 1.11 -12.46 -9.26
N SER A 346 0.26 -11.89 -8.40
CA SER A 346 -1.13 -11.58 -8.69
C SER A 346 -1.51 -10.24 -8.11
N LEU A 347 -2.45 -9.55 -8.76
CA LEU A 347 -2.88 -8.23 -8.32
C LEU A 347 -3.87 -8.33 -7.16
N ASP A 348 -4.72 -9.34 -7.19
CA ASP A 348 -5.65 -9.73 -6.14
C ASP A 348 -5.18 -11.01 -5.45
N GLY A 349 -5.65 -11.27 -4.23
CA GLY A 349 -5.38 -12.54 -3.56
C GLY A 349 -5.39 -12.45 -2.04
N ASP A 350 -6.04 -13.44 -1.43
CA ASP A 350 -6.17 -13.53 0.03
C ASP A 350 -5.37 -14.69 0.64
N MET A 351 -4.55 -15.42 -0.13
CA MET A 351 -3.89 -16.62 0.41
C MET A 351 -2.79 -16.24 1.40
N ILE A 352 -1.92 -15.30 1.04
CA ILE A 352 -0.80 -14.90 1.90
C ILE A 352 -1.33 -14.29 3.19
N SER A 353 -2.31 -13.38 3.10
CA SER A 353 -2.95 -12.74 4.25
C SER A 353 -3.68 -13.76 5.13
N SER A 354 -4.44 -14.69 4.55
CA SER A 354 -5.17 -15.71 5.30
C SER A 354 -4.24 -16.70 6.01
N LEU A 355 -3.12 -17.08 5.39
CA LEU A 355 -2.11 -17.92 6.03
C LEU A 355 -1.37 -17.17 7.14
N SER A 356 -1.05 -15.89 6.92
CA SER A 356 -0.49 -15.00 7.95
C SER A 356 -1.39 -14.94 9.19
N LEU A 357 -2.70 -14.79 8.99
CA LEU A 357 -3.70 -14.80 10.07
C LEU A 357 -3.63 -16.10 10.89
N VAL A 358 -3.47 -17.25 10.25
CA VAL A 358 -3.32 -18.54 10.94
C VAL A 358 -2.00 -18.59 11.73
N VAL A 359 -0.89 -18.11 11.17
CA VAL A 359 0.41 -18.10 11.86
C VAL A 359 0.35 -17.21 13.11
N TRP A 360 -0.31 -16.06 12.98
CA TRP A 360 -0.49 -15.11 14.06
C TRP A 360 -1.35 -15.69 15.19
N THR A 361 -2.48 -16.33 14.88
CA THR A 361 -3.53 -16.56 15.89
C THR A 361 -3.71 -18.00 16.34
N CYS A 362 -3.23 -19.00 15.60
CA CYS A 362 -3.48 -20.40 15.96
C CYS A 362 -2.48 -20.91 17.00
N SER A 363 -2.89 -21.28 18.21
CA SER A 363 -2.03 -21.86 19.27
C SER A 363 -1.50 -23.26 18.95
N ASP A 364 -2.18 -24.03 18.09
CA ASP A 364 -1.73 -25.38 17.71
C ASP A 364 -0.42 -25.29 16.91
N PRO A 365 0.70 -25.78 17.46
CA PRO A 365 1.99 -25.66 16.80
C PRO A 365 2.02 -26.41 15.47
N ILE A 366 1.29 -27.51 15.31
CA ILE A 366 1.28 -28.30 14.07
C ILE A 366 0.60 -27.50 12.95
N LEU A 367 -0.55 -26.90 13.23
CA LEU A 367 -1.29 -26.10 12.26
C LEU A 367 -0.56 -24.79 11.93
N ARG A 368 0.01 -24.13 12.94
CA ARG A 368 0.81 -22.91 12.78
C ARG A 368 2.04 -23.15 11.90
N HIS A 369 2.82 -24.21 12.18
CA HIS A 369 3.99 -24.54 11.36
C HIS A 369 3.60 -24.93 9.94
N ARG A 370 2.48 -25.65 9.75
CA ARG A 370 1.97 -25.99 8.42
C ARG A 370 1.63 -24.72 7.61
N ALA A 371 0.99 -23.72 8.23
CA ALA A 371 0.71 -22.45 7.58
C ALA A 371 2.00 -21.70 7.18
N LEU A 372 2.98 -21.66 8.09
CA LEU A 372 4.27 -21.02 7.84
C LEU A 372 5.10 -21.75 6.76
N ASP A 373 5.09 -23.08 6.75
CA ASP A 373 5.72 -23.89 5.70
C ASP A 373 5.07 -23.68 4.33
N LEU A 374 3.73 -23.54 4.31
CA LEU A 374 3.02 -23.23 3.08
C LEU A 374 3.42 -21.84 2.57
N LEU A 375 3.42 -20.81 3.43
CA LEU A 375 3.90 -19.46 3.10
C LEU A 375 5.31 -19.47 2.52
N ARG A 376 6.26 -20.18 3.17
CA ARG A 376 7.64 -20.36 2.68
C ARG A 376 7.69 -20.92 1.27
N SER A 377 6.80 -21.86 0.96
CA SER A 377 6.79 -22.54 -0.34
C SER A 377 6.25 -21.66 -1.48
N LEU A 378 5.42 -20.65 -1.17
CA LEU A 378 4.67 -19.90 -2.18
C LEU A 378 5.56 -19.15 -3.18
N ASN A 379 6.66 -18.54 -2.71
CA ASN A 379 7.50 -17.64 -3.52
C ASN A 379 6.64 -16.71 -4.40
N ARG A 380 5.61 -16.12 -3.78
CA ARG A 380 4.50 -15.44 -4.43
C ARG A 380 4.29 -14.06 -3.83
N ARG A 381 3.79 -13.15 -4.66
CA ARG A 381 3.28 -11.85 -4.25
C ARG A 381 1.82 -11.66 -4.68
N GLU A 382 0.98 -11.20 -3.76
CA GLU A 382 -0.46 -10.94 -3.95
C GLU A 382 -0.74 -9.48 -3.58
N GLY A 383 -0.87 -8.60 -4.58
CA GLY A 383 -1.01 -7.17 -4.35
C GLY A 383 0.18 -6.60 -3.57
N ILE A 384 -0.07 -6.21 -2.31
CA ILE A 384 0.92 -5.70 -1.36
C ILE A 384 1.57 -6.79 -0.49
N TRP A 385 1.13 -8.04 -0.60
CA TRP A 385 1.59 -9.17 0.21
C TRP A 385 2.73 -9.92 -0.47
N ASP A 386 3.94 -9.90 0.09
CA ASP A 386 5.03 -10.76 -0.36
C ASP A 386 5.27 -11.90 0.63
N SER A 387 5.03 -13.14 0.19
CA SER A 387 5.15 -14.33 1.05
C SER A 387 6.52 -14.46 1.74
N ARG A 388 7.62 -13.96 1.15
CA ARG A 388 8.95 -14.03 1.77
C ARG A 388 9.10 -12.99 2.87
N GLU A 389 8.64 -11.76 2.62
CA GLU A 389 8.63 -10.68 3.62
C GLU A 389 7.77 -11.10 4.83
N ILE A 390 6.62 -11.73 4.59
CA ILE A 390 5.73 -12.24 5.64
C ILE A 390 6.36 -13.38 6.45
N VAL A 391 7.07 -14.30 5.79
CA VAL A 391 7.77 -15.39 6.49
C VAL A 391 8.87 -14.85 7.39
N GLU A 392 9.71 -13.94 6.88
CA GLU A 392 10.81 -13.34 7.64
C GLU A 392 10.27 -12.64 8.90
N LEU A 393 9.17 -11.91 8.75
CA LEU A 393 8.45 -11.28 9.85
C LEU A 393 8.00 -12.32 10.89
N HIS A 394 7.23 -13.33 10.50
CA HIS A 394 6.71 -14.32 11.44
C HIS A 394 7.81 -15.12 12.13
N GLU A 395 8.89 -15.45 11.42
CA GLU A 395 10.04 -16.14 12.01
C GLU A 395 10.74 -15.30 13.07
N ALA A 396 10.95 -14.01 12.80
CA ALA A 396 11.50 -13.07 13.76
C ALA A 396 10.59 -12.94 15.00
N THR A 397 9.28 -12.81 14.79
CA THR A 397 8.31 -12.69 15.89
C THR A 397 8.22 -13.96 16.73
N LEU A 398 8.18 -15.14 16.10
CA LEU A 398 8.11 -16.42 16.80
C LEU A 398 9.40 -16.74 17.58
N ALA A 399 10.50 -16.04 17.31
CA ALA A 399 11.74 -16.12 18.07
C ALA A 399 11.74 -15.27 19.37
N LEU A 400 10.75 -14.39 19.57
CA LEU A 400 10.61 -13.57 20.77
C LEU A 400 10.14 -14.39 21.97
N GLU A 401 10.39 -13.88 23.19
CA GLU A 401 9.91 -14.51 24.43
C GLU A 401 8.38 -14.45 24.57
N ASP A 402 7.76 -13.37 24.07
CA ASP A 402 6.30 -13.19 24.02
C ASP A 402 5.85 -12.71 22.62
N PRO A 403 5.73 -13.64 21.65
CA PRO A 403 5.26 -13.33 20.30
C PRO A 403 3.86 -12.69 20.30
N THR A 404 2.98 -13.13 21.20
CA THR A 404 1.58 -12.69 21.28
C THR A 404 1.47 -11.23 21.71
N SER A 405 2.33 -10.77 22.63
CA SER A 405 2.42 -9.35 22.96
C SER A 405 2.96 -8.52 21.80
N TRP A 406 3.93 -9.03 21.05
CA TRP A 406 4.49 -8.28 19.91
C TRP A 406 3.46 -8.12 18.79
N TYR A 407 2.76 -9.20 18.42
CA TYR A 407 1.70 -9.13 17.41
C TYR A 407 0.61 -8.11 17.78
N ARG A 408 0.22 -8.04 19.06
CA ARG A 408 -0.81 -7.08 19.52
C ARG A 408 -0.37 -5.62 19.44
N LYS A 409 0.93 -5.36 19.61
CA LYS A 409 1.46 -4.00 19.73
C LYS A 409 1.95 -3.44 18.39
N GLU A 410 2.65 -4.25 17.62
CA GLU A 410 3.35 -3.82 16.41
C GLU A 410 2.60 -4.20 15.12
N ILE A 411 1.53 -5.00 15.25
CA ILE A 411 0.65 -5.42 14.15
C ILE A 411 -0.84 -5.17 14.49
N PRO A 412 -1.28 -3.94 14.76
CA PRO A 412 -2.72 -3.65 14.75
C PRO A 412 -3.22 -3.80 13.30
N GLY A 413 -4.05 -4.80 13.04
CA GLY A 413 -4.58 -5.08 11.69
C GLY A 413 -3.82 -6.11 10.85
N GLY A 414 -2.77 -6.78 11.35
CA GLY A 414 -2.28 -7.99 10.69
C GLY A 414 -1.22 -7.85 9.58
N VAL A 415 -0.24 -6.94 9.63
CA VAL A 415 1.18 -7.00 9.14
C VAL A 415 1.67 -5.57 8.81
N PRO A 416 2.96 -5.23 9.01
CA PRO A 416 3.38 -3.84 9.18
C PRO A 416 3.47 -3.06 7.86
N GLY A 417 2.63 -2.03 7.74
CA GLY A 417 2.94 -0.86 6.90
C GLY A 417 4.26 -0.18 7.30
N SER A 418 4.75 -0.41 8.53
CA SER A 418 5.94 0.24 9.08
C SER A 418 7.30 -0.34 8.64
N LEU A 419 7.37 -1.58 8.14
CA LEU A 419 8.65 -2.22 7.81
C LEU A 419 9.08 -2.08 6.34
N SER A 420 8.14 -1.96 5.40
CA SER A 420 8.45 -1.81 3.96
C SER A 420 8.50 -0.36 3.48
N GLU A 421 7.76 0.55 4.12
CA GLU A 421 7.57 1.92 3.64
C GLU A 421 8.70 2.88 4.04
N THR A 422 9.50 2.55 5.07
CA THR A 422 10.53 3.48 5.59
C THR A 422 11.95 3.20 5.09
N LEU A 423 12.30 1.97 4.70
CA LEU A 423 13.71 1.63 4.38
C LEU A 423 13.93 1.28 2.91
N MET A 424 13.07 0.46 2.29
CA MET A 424 13.25 0.06 0.89
C MET A 424 12.82 1.14 -0.11
N THR A 425 11.84 1.98 0.26
CA THR A 425 11.30 3.01 -0.63
C THR A 425 12.30 4.15 -0.85
N TYR A 426 13.10 4.53 0.15
CA TYR A 426 14.07 5.61 0.02
C TYR A 426 15.32 5.24 -0.79
N ASP A 427 15.84 4.01 -0.70
CA ASP A 427 17.04 3.62 -1.46
C ASP A 427 16.78 3.58 -2.99
N GLU A 428 15.58 3.16 -3.40
CA GLU A 428 15.19 3.20 -4.82
C GLU A 428 14.68 4.59 -5.26
N TRP A 429 13.94 5.30 -4.40
CA TRP A 429 13.41 6.65 -4.69
C TRP A 429 14.49 7.74 -4.68
N ALA A 430 15.59 7.58 -3.95
CA ALA A 430 16.70 8.54 -3.88
C ALA A 430 17.17 8.99 -5.29
N LYS A 431 17.10 8.09 -6.27
CA LYS A 431 17.54 8.33 -7.66
C LYS A 431 16.62 9.28 -8.44
N THR A 432 15.34 9.41 -8.07
CA THR A 432 14.35 10.28 -8.75
C THR A 432 13.71 11.33 -7.83
N TYR A 433 13.91 11.24 -6.52
CA TYR A 433 13.33 12.12 -5.50
C TYR A 433 13.44 13.61 -5.86
N ASN A 434 14.65 14.09 -6.19
CA ASN A 434 14.86 15.51 -6.54
C ASN A 434 14.03 15.95 -7.76
N GLN A 435 13.84 15.07 -8.75
CA GLN A 435 13.05 15.36 -9.95
C GLN A 435 11.54 15.34 -9.69
N ASP A 436 11.08 14.58 -8.70
CA ASP A 436 9.67 14.46 -8.36
C ASP A 436 9.23 15.60 -7.43
N VAL A 437 10.07 16.02 -6.48
CA VAL A 437 9.76 17.18 -5.61
C VAL A 437 9.94 18.53 -6.31
N GLU A 438 10.79 18.62 -7.34
CA GLU A 438 10.87 19.82 -8.21
C GLU A 438 9.54 20.12 -8.91
N LYS A 439 8.76 19.08 -9.28
CA LYS A 439 7.44 19.24 -9.92
C LYS A 439 6.36 19.74 -8.96
N GLU A 440 6.56 19.56 -7.65
CA GLU A 440 5.62 19.95 -6.59
C GLU A 440 5.92 21.33 -5.97
N GLU A 441 6.91 22.06 -6.52
CA GLU A 441 7.40 23.33 -5.97
C GLU A 441 7.73 23.19 -4.46
N TYR A 442 8.58 22.21 -4.12
CA TYR A 442 8.97 21.94 -2.74
C TYR A 442 9.91 23.03 -2.20
N VAL A 443 9.34 24.01 -1.50
CA VAL A 443 10.03 25.22 -1.01
C VAL A 443 10.61 25.07 0.40
N ALA A 444 10.23 24.02 1.13
CA ALA A 444 10.59 23.82 2.53
C ALA A 444 12.10 23.86 2.83
N PRO A 445 12.97 23.18 2.05
CA PRO A 445 14.40 23.18 2.33
C PRO A 445 14.99 24.59 2.29
N GLN A 446 14.58 25.38 1.29
CA GLN A 446 15.03 26.74 1.11
C GLN A 446 14.51 27.66 2.21
N LEU A 447 13.21 27.58 2.53
CA LEU A 447 12.60 28.39 3.60
C LEU A 447 13.22 28.08 4.97
N ALA A 448 13.39 26.80 5.30
CA ALA A 448 13.99 26.40 6.58
C ALA A 448 15.46 26.87 6.70
N ALA A 449 16.24 26.77 5.63
CA ALA A 449 17.61 27.28 5.59
C ALA A 449 17.67 28.81 5.77
N GLU A 450 16.76 29.55 5.13
CA GLU A 450 16.63 31.01 5.29
C GLU A 450 16.22 31.41 6.72
N ARG A 451 15.30 30.65 7.33
CA ARG A 451 14.90 30.85 8.74
C ARG A 451 16.09 30.62 9.66
N LEU A 452 16.86 29.55 9.46
CA LEU A 452 18.07 29.31 10.23
C LEU A 452 19.07 30.47 10.10
N LEU A 453 19.31 30.95 8.87
CA LEU A 453 20.18 32.11 8.62
C LEU A 453 19.71 33.37 9.36
N ASN A 454 18.41 33.64 9.35
CA ASN A 454 17.83 34.82 10.02
C ASN A 454 18.04 34.80 11.53
N HIS A 455 18.02 33.62 12.15
CA HIS A 455 18.21 33.48 13.61
C HIS A 455 19.68 33.39 14.01
N LEU A 456 20.48 32.63 13.26
CA LEU A 456 21.90 32.45 13.56
C LEU A 456 22.73 33.69 13.18
N GLY A 457 22.32 34.38 12.12
CA GLY A 457 22.95 35.56 11.56
C GLY A 457 23.99 35.25 10.47
N SER A 458 24.01 36.07 9.43
CA SER A 458 24.89 35.90 8.25
C SER A 458 26.39 35.93 8.58
N ALA A 459 26.78 36.58 9.69
CA ALA A 459 28.18 36.58 10.13
C ALA A 459 28.61 35.25 10.76
N LYS A 460 27.68 34.45 11.31
CA LYS A 460 27.98 33.20 12.01
C LYS A 460 27.82 31.97 11.11
N ILE A 461 26.93 32.02 10.12
CA ILE A 461 26.63 30.86 9.26
C ILE A 461 27.86 30.18 8.64
N PRO A 462 28.94 30.88 8.22
CA PRO A 462 30.07 30.21 7.59
C PRO A 462 30.92 29.37 8.55
N ASP A 463 30.88 29.68 9.85
CA ASP A 463 31.66 29.01 10.89
C ASP A 463 30.79 28.10 11.79
N ALA A 464 29.47 28.11 11.57
CA ALA A 464 28.53 27.34 12.36
C ALA A 464 28.53 25.87 11.94
N LYS A 465 28.55 24.97 12.94
CA LYS A 465 28.39 23.54 12.71
C LYS A 465 26.91 23.17 12.72
N VAL A 466 26.39 22.67 11.59
CA VAL A 466 24.98 22.34 11.39
C VAL A 466 24.80 20.84 11.21
N LEU A 467 23.81 20.26 11.89
CA LEU A 467 23.34 18.90 11.63
C LEU A 467 22.05 18.96 10.80
N ASP A 468 22.06 18.34 9.64
CA ASP A 468 20.87 18.07 8.83
C ASP A 468 20.32 16.68 9.20
N ALA A 469 19.27 16.65 10.02
CA ALA A 469 18.68 15.46 10.60
C ALA A 469 17.53 14.94 9.72
N GLY A 470 17.71 13.75 9.14
CA GLY A 470 16.87 13.26 8.04
C GLY A 470 17.23 13.95 6.72
N CYS A 471 18.52 14.01 6.38
CA CYS A 471 19.02 14.84 5.28
C CYS A 471 18.56 14.37 3.89
N GLY A 472 18.05 13.14 3.75
CA GLY A 472 17.57 12.57 2.49
C GLY A 472 18.62 12.67 1.38
N THR A 473 18.21 13.12 0.20
CA THR A 473 19.09 13.39 -0.95
C THR A 473 19.95 14.64 -0.83
N GLY A 474 19.79 15.41 0.25
CA GLY A 474 20.64 16.53 0.59
C GLY A 474 20.18 17.93 0.18
N LEU A 475 18.90 18.12 -0.16
CA LEU A 475 18.35 19.41 -0.59
C LEU A 475 18.53 20.55 0.43
N VAL A 476 18.43 20.23 1.72
CA VAL A 476 18.65 21.21 2.80
C VAL A 476 20.12 21.62 2.86
N GLY A 477 21.05 20.67 2.82
CA GLY A 477 22.48 20.96 2.72
C GLY A 477 22.84 21.84 1.52
N GLU A 478 22.27 21.60 0.34
CA GLU A 478 22.48 22.47 -0.83
C GLU A 478 21.93 23.90 -0.61
N ALA A 479 20.76 24.04 0.01
CA ALA A 479 20.18 25.33 0.36
C ALA A 479 21.06 26.08 1.39
N LEU A 480 21.55 25.40 2.42
CA LEU A 480 22.46 25.96 3.42
C LEU A 480 23.79 26.40 2.80
N MET A 481 24.36 25.59 1.91
CA MET A 481 25.61 25.91 1.21
C MET A 481 25.46 27.17 0.33
N LYS A 482 24.32 27.33 -0.37
CA LYS A 482 24.00 28.56 -1.11
C LYS A 482 23.91 29.80 -0.22
N LEU A 483 23.53 29.63 1.05
CA LEU A 483 23.48 30.68 2.06
C LEU A 483 24.80 30.90 2.80
N GLY A 484 25.85 30.16 2.45
CA GLY A 484 27.21 30.35 2.95
C GLY A 484 27.62 29.46 4.12
N ALA A 485 26.80 28.47 4.50
CA ALA A 485 27.21 27.43 5.45
C ALA A 485 28.35 26.59 4.88
N LYS A 486 29.33 26.23 5.72
CA LYS A 486 30.49 25.42 5.31
C LYS A 486 30.64 24.10 6.05
N HIS A 487 30.00 23.97 7.21
CA HIS A 487 30.18 22.83 8.11
C HIS A 487 28.84 22.15 8.35
N ILE A 488 28.50 21.21 7.47
CA ILE A 488 27.21 20.52 7.46
C ILE A 488 27.48 19.02 7.63
N ASP A 489 26.98 18.43 8.71
CA ASP A 489 26.91 16.98 8.86
C ASP A 489 25.49 16.52 8.52
N GLY A 490 25.35 15.40 7.81
CA GLY A 490 24.05 14.81 7.46
C GLY A 490 23.86 13.45 8.11
N ILE A 491 22.64 13.18 8.57
CA ILE A 491 22.23 11.86 9.06
C ILE A 491 20.90 11.47 8.43
N ASP A 492 20.82 10.24 7.95
CA ASP A 492 19.59 9.68 7.40
C ASP A 492 19.52 8.18 7.68
N ILE A 493 18.32 7.62 7.72
CA ILE A 493 18.12 6.18 7.96
C ILE A 493 18.41 5.36 6.70
N SER A 494 18.31 5.98 5.51
CA SER A 494 18.46 5.33 4.20
C SER A 494 19.89 5.47 3.64
N PRO A 495 20.64 4.37 3.47
CA PRO A 495 21.95 4.40 2.83
C PRO A 495 21.91 4.93 1.39
N GLY A 496 20.88 4.61 0.61
CA GLY A 496 20.72 5.07 -0.76
C GLY A 496 20.42 6.56 -0.89
N MET A 497 19.74 7.16 0.08
CA MET A 497 19.60 8.62 0.20
C MET A 497 20.96 9.28 0.45
N LEU A 498 21.75 8.72 1.38
CA LEU A 498 23.10 9.20 1.67
C LEU A 498 24.03 9.09 0.46
N GLU A 499 23.93 8.05 -0.37
CA GLU A 499 24.69 7.97 -1.62
C GLU A 499 24.38 9.12 -2.59
N VAL A 500 23.16 9.65 -2.57
CA VAL A 500 22.78 10.82 -3.39
C VAL A 500 23.25 12.10 -2.73
N ALA A 501 23.07 12.25 -1.41
CA ALA A 501 23.57 13.38 -0.65
C ALA A 501 25.09 13.53 -0.78
N GLU A 502 25.85 12.44 -0.78
CA GLU A 502 27.31 12.44 -0.95
C GLU A 502 27.72 13.09 -2.29
N ARG A 503 26.95 12.85 -3.36
CA ARG A 503 27.23 13.40 -4.70
C ARG A 503 27.02 14.91 -4.80
N THR A 504 26.27 15.51 -3.87
CA THR A 504 26.12 16.97 -3.81
C THR A 504 27.42 17.66 -3.40
N GLY A 505 28.29 16.96 -2.66
CA GLY A 505 29.56 17.48 -2.17
C GLY A 505 29.44 18.59 -1.12
N VAL A 506 28.27 18.74 -0.48
CA VAL A 506 28.00 19.82 0.49
C VAL A 506 28.21 19.43 1.95
N TYR A 507 28.31 18.13 2.24
CA TYR A 507 28.42 17.59 3.60
C TYR A 507 29.88 17.32 3.98
N ASP A 508 30.28 17.72 5.19
CA ASP A 508 31.56 17.35 5.82
C ASP A 508 31.56 15.86 6.21
N SER A 509 30.41 15.35 6.66
CA SER A 509 30.20 13.94 6.94
C SER A 509 28.75 13.50 6.73
N LEU A 510 28.58 12.22 6.36
CA LEU A 510 27.28 11.56 6.21
C LEU A 510 27.30 10.27 7.03
N SER A 511 26.21 10.01 7.77
CA SER A 511 26.09 8.83 8.63
C SER A 511 24.70 8.22 8.53
N VAL A 512 24.65 6.88 8.63
CA VAL A 512 23.38 6.15 8.73
C VAL A 512 22.92 6.18 10.19
N GLY A 513 21.70 6.62 10.44
CA GLY A 513 21.14 6.58 11.79
C GLY A 513 19.65 6.91 11.87
N ASN A 514 18.98 6.31 12.85
CA ASN A 514 17.57 6.56 13.14
C ASN A 514 17.43 7.77 14.08
N ILE A 515 16.87 8.88 13.58
CA ILE A 515 16.68 10.10 14.37
C ILE A 515 15.61 9.97 15.47
N ALA A 516 14.81 8.90 15.45
CA ALA A 516 13.89 8.56 16.54
C ALA A 516 14.60 7.96 17.77
N GLU A 517 15.89 7.63 17.64
CA GLU A 517 16.71 7.05 18.69
C GLU A 517 17.80 8.03 19.16
N ILE A 518 18.49 7.66 20.26
CA ILE A 518 19.66 8.41 20.72
C ILE A 518 20.80 8.18 19.71
N LEU A 519 21.31 9.27 19.13
CA LEU A 519 22.37 9.25 18.14
C LEU A 519 23.73 9.09 18.83
N ASP A 520 24.67 8.40 18.18
CA ASP A 520 26.08 8.33 18.59
C ASP A 520 26.83 9.64 18.29
N ILE A 521 26.29 10.72 18.84
CA ILE A 521 26.74 12.10 18.68
C ILE A 521 26.94 12.69 20.08
N PRO A 522 28.10 13.31 20.37
CA PRO A 522 28.32 14.02 21.62
C PRO A 522 27.27 15.12 21.89
N SER A 523 26.86 15.28 23.15
CA SER A 523 25.98 16.39 23.54
C SER A 523 26.61 17.74 23.21
N ARG A 524 25.78 18.72 22.84
CA ARG A 524 26.18 20.13 22.60
C ARG A 524 27.28 20.29 21.54
N LEU A 525 27.20 19.51 20.46
CA LEU A 525 28.16 19.56 19.37
C LEU A 525 27.80 20.61 18.30
N TYR A 526 26.51 20.77 18.00
CA TYR A 526 26.05 21.58 16.86
C TYR A 526 25.59 22.97 17.29
N ASP A 527 25.90 23.98 16.48
CA ASP A 527 25.34 25.33 16.62
C ASP A 527 23.90 25.40 16.15
N ALA A 528 23.51 24.50 15.23
CA ALA A 528 22.13 24.31 14.83
C ALA A 528 21.82 22.87 14.39
N VAL A 529 20.58 22.46 14.60
CA VAL A 529 19.98 21.24 14.03
C VAL A 529 18.85 21.68 13.11
N ILE A 530 18.79 21.12 11.90
CA ILE A 530 17.70 21.35 10.94
C ILE A 530 17.10 19.99 10.55
N CYS A 531 15.77 19.90 10.50
CA CYS A 531 15.06 18.65 10.17
C CYS A 531 13.84 18.97 9.30
N VAL A 532 13.91 18.67 8.00
CA VAL A 532 12.92 19.12 7.02
C VAL A 532 12.36 17.95 6.23
N GLY A 533 11.04 17.81 6.22
CA GLY A 533 10.35 16.78 5.45
C GLY A 533 10.29 15.39 6.12
N THR A 534 10.78 15.25 7.35
CA THR A 534 10.81 13.98 8.09
C THR A 534 9.65 13.83 9.08
N MET A 535 9.18 14.94 9.67
CA MET A 535 8.08 14.96 10.65
C MET A 535 6.72 15.04 9.94
N THR A 536 6.30 13.89 9.40
CA THR A 536 5.06 13.76 8.63
C THR A 536 4.24 12.55 9.09
N GLU A 537 3.08 12.35 8.48
CA GLU A 537 2.17 11.23 8.77
C GLU A 537 2.88 9.89 8.53
N GLY A 538 2.87 9.00 9.53
CA GLY A 538 3.47 7.66 9.45
C GLY A 538 5.01 7.58 9.43
N HIS A 539 5.75 8.66 9.71
CA HIS A 539 7.22 8.66 9.65
C HIS A 539 7.86 8.58 11.05
N VAL A 540 8.03 9.73 11.68
CA VAL A 540 8.73 9.87 12.97
C VAL A 540 7.78 10.58 13.93
N GLY A 541 7.78 10.21 15.22
CA GLY A 541 7.00 10.88 16.25
C GLY A 541 7.69 12.15 16.80
N PRO A 542 7.18 12.75 17.89
CA PRO A 542 7.76 13.96 18.50
C PRO A 542 9.01 13.71 19.36
N GLU A 543 9.38 12.45 19.62
CA GLU A 543 10.51 12.04 20.47
C GLU A 543 11.88 12.61 20.05
N PRO A 544 12.24 12.75 18.75
CA PRO A 544 13.53 13.28 18.31
C PRO A 544 13.87 14.66 18.88
N PHE A 545 12.88 15.46 19.28
CA PHE A 545 13.15 16.77 19.84
C PHE A 545 14.00 16.73 21.12
N ASP A 546 13.92 15.67 21.93
CA ASP A 546 14.81 15.52 23.09
C ASP A 546 16.27 15.38 22.65
N GLU A 547 16.47 14.59 21.60
CA GLU A 547 17.78 14.33 21.04
C GLU A 547 18.35 15.56 20.35
N PHE A 548 17.52 16.30 19.60
CA PHE A 548 17.90 17.56 18.97
C PHE A 548 18.32 18.60 20.01
N VAL A 549 17.60 18.70 21.13
CA VAL A 549 17.99 19.55 22.26
C VAL A 549 19.32 19.09 22.87
N ARG A 550 19.53 17.78 23.02
CA ARG A 550 20.77 17.22 23.60
C ARG A 550 22.01 17.53 22.76
N VAL A 551 21.93 17.39 21.44
CA VAL A 551 23.09 17.55 20.54
C VAL A 551 23.37 19.02 20.16
N THR A 552 22.41 19.92 20.38
CA THR A 552 22.54 21.35 20.12
C THR A 552 23.20 22.08 21.29
N LYS A 553 24.07 23.06 21.01
CA LYS A 553 24.71 23.91 22.02
C LYS A 553 23.68 24.83 22.69
N PRO A 554 23.87 25.21 23.98
CA PRO A 554 23.13 26.31 24.58
C PRO A 554 23.23 27.58 23.75
N GLY A 555 22.09 28.22 23.49
CA GLY A 555 21.92 29.36 22.59
C GLY A 555 21.85 29.01 21.10
N GLY A 556 22.05 27.74 20.73
CA GLY A 556 21.89 27.21 19.37
C GLY A 556 20.43 27.02 18.97
N TYR A 557 20.19 26.74 17.69
CA TYR A 557 18.83 26.71 17.12
C TYR A 557 18.44 25.34 16.55
N ILE A 558 17.19 24.95 16.75
CA ILE A 558 16.57 23.79 16.09
C ILE A 558 15.52 24.35 15.13
N VAL A 559 15.57 23.96 13.86
CA VAL A 559 14.59 24.35 12.83
C VAL A 559 13.95 23.09 12.27
N SER A 560 12.63 22.96 12.33
CA SER A 560 11.93 21.78 11.86
C SER A 560 10.64 22.11 11.12
N THR A 561 10.29 21.28 10.13
CA THR A 561 8.97 21.36 9.47
C THR A 561 8.10 20.19 9.90
N ILE A 562 6.91 20.47 10.44
CA ILE A 562 5.96 19.46 10.90
C ILE A 562 4.67 19.62 10.11
N ARG A 563 4.16 18.55 9.48
CA ARG A 563 2.91 18.66 8.71
C ARG A 563 1.74 19.15 9.58
N GLU A 564 0.90 19.99 9.00
CA GLU A 564 -0.29 20.52 9.69
C GLU A 564 -1.16 19.40 10.27
N SER A 565 -1.35 18.32 9.50
CA SER A 565 -2.20 17.18 9.87
C SER A 565 -1.71 16.43 11.11
N VAL A 566 -0.42 16.51 11.46
CA VAL A 566 0.17 15.75 12.59
C VAL A 566 0.52 16.62 13.79
N TRP A 567 0.51 17.95 13.65
CA TRP A 567 0.98 18.90 14.67
C TRP A 567 0.32 18.68 16.04
N THR A 568 -1.01 18.64 16.09
CA THR A 568 -1.75 18.39 17.34
C THR A 568 -2.05 16.90 17.52
N SER A 569 -2.48 16.21 16.45
CA SER A 569 -2.98 14.83 16.50
C SER A 569 -1.92 13.80 16.93
N LYS A 570 -0.64 14.01 16.61
CA LYS A 570 0.48 13.13 17.00
C LYS A 570 1.37 13.75 18.09
N GLY A 571 0.87 14.76 18.82
CA GLY A 571 1.50 15.25 20.06
C GLY A 571 2.73 16.17 19.90
N TYR A 572 3.04 16.66 18.70
CA TYR A 572 4.17 17.58 18.48
C TYR A 572 4.03 18.90 19.24
N GLU A 573 2.83 19.48 19.24
CA GLU A 573 2.52 20.70 19.98
C GLU A 573 2.76 20.53 21.50
N ALA A 574 2.32 19.40 22.04
CA ALA A 574 2.51 19.05 23.44
C ALA A 574 4.00 18.89 23.78
N LYS A 575 4.76 18.22 22.90
CA LYS A 575 6.21 18.04 23.06
C LYS A 575 6.98 19.36 23.08
N VAL A 576 6.74 20.22 22.10
CA VAL A 576 7.37 21.55 22.01
C VAL A 576 7.04 22.40 23.24
N THR A 577 5.79 22.33 23.69
CA THR A 577 5.34 23.00 24.90
C THR A 577 6.04 22.46 26.15
N SER A 578 6.17 21.13 26.28
CA SER A 578 6.87 20.47 27.38
C SER A 578 8.34 20.90 27.48
N LEU A 579 9.06 20.94 26.35
CA LEU A 579 10.47 21.40 26.32
C LEU A 579 10.61 22.86 26.76
N THR A 580 9.63 23.69 26.38
CA THR A 580 9.60 25.11 26.77
C THR A 580 9.32 25.28 28.26
N GLN A 581 8.37 24.51 28.81
CA GLN A 581 8.04 24.56 30.24
C GLN A 581 9.16 23.99 31.11
N ALA A 582 9.88 22.97 30.63
CA ALA A 582 11.04 22.40 31.31
C ALA A 582 12.26 23.33 31.29
N GLY A 583 12.21 24.45 30.55
CA GLY A 583 13.34 25.38 30.40
C GLY A 583 14.53 24.79 29.64
N GLN A 584 14.28 23.78 28.81
CA GLN A 584 15.32 23.12 27.98
C GLN A 584 15.49 23.80 26.64
N ALA A 585 14.42 24.43 26.13
CA ALA A 585 14.44 25.24 24.94
C ALA A 585 13.40 26.36 25.06
N LYS A 586 13.47 27.34 24.17
CA LYS A 586 12.52 28.43 24.02
C LYS A 586 11.92 28.37 22.62
N LEU A 587 10.59 28.32 22.53
CA LEU A 587 9.89 28.48 21.26
C LEU A 587 10.06 29.90 20.71
N VAL A 588 10.69 30.01 19.53
CA VAL A 588 10.94 31.26 18.82
C VAL A 588 9.84 31.52 17.79
N SER A 589 9.44 30.50 17.04
CA SER A 589 8.36 30.57 16.04
C SER A 589 7.76 29.19 15.78
N ASN A 590 6.49 29.15 15.36
CA ASN A 590 5.76 27.99 14.86
C ASN A 590 4.75 28.41 13.77
N GLU A 591 5.21 29.14 12.75
CA GLU A 591 4.35 29.65 11.69
C GLU A 591 3.89 28.54 10.74
N LEU A 592 2.61 28.54 10.38
CA LEU A 592 2.04 27.62 9.39
C LEU A 592 2.22 28.20 7.98
N GLU A 593 2.98 27.51 7.14
CA GLU A 593 3.33 27.97 5.80
C GLU A 593 3.22 26.83 4.76
N PRO A 594 3.02 27.15 3.47
CA PRO A 594 3.03 26.15 2.42
C PRO A 594 4.41 25.52 2.29
N GLN A 595 4.47 24.20 2.43
CA GLN A 595 5.67 23.39 2.29
C GLN A 595 5.89 22.96 0.83
N ARG A 596 4.81 22.66 0.12
CA ARG A 596 4.77 22.29 -1.31
C ARG A 596 3.67 23.09 -2.00
N ILE A 597 4.05 24.08 -2.80
CA ILE A 597 3.10 25.03 -3.38
C ILE A 597 2.21 24.34 -4.42
N GLY A 598 2.79 23.52 -5.30
CA GLY A 598 2.06 22.81 -6.36
C GLY A 598 1.10 21.74 -5.84
N ALA A 599 1.29 21.25 -4.62
CA ALA A 599 0.48 20.21 -3.99
C ALA A 599 -0.43 20.72 -2.86
N ALA A 600 -0.44 22.03 -2.58
CA ALA A 600 -1.19 22.66 -1.49
C ALA A 600 -0.98 22.00 -0.11
N VAL A 601 0.26 21.58 0.19
CA VAL A 601 0.63 20.95 1.47
C VAL A 601 1.21 22.00 2.42
N TYR A 602 0.69 22.07 3.64
CA TYR A 602 1.12 23.01 4.68
C TYR A 602 1.90 22.31 5.80
N ALA A 603 2.86 23.04 6.37
CA ALA A 603 3.63 22.60 7.53
C ALA A 603 3.88 23.76 8.50
N TYR A 604 3.91 23.45 9.78
CA TYR A 604 4.44 24.32 10.82
C TYR A 604 5.97 24.37 10.73
N PHE A 605 6.52 25.57 10.59
CA PHE A 605 7.95 25.84 10.69
C PHE A 605 8.27 26.17 12.14
N VAL A 606 8.69 25.15 12.89
CA VAL A 606 9.01 25.27 14.30
C VAL A 606 10.48 25.64 14.48
N ILE A 607 10.71 26.69 15.25
CA ILE A 607 12.04 27.20 15.56
C ILE A 607 12.18 27.24 17.08
N LEU A 608 13.13 26.47 17.61
CA LEU A 608 13.48 26.46 19.02
C LEU A 608 14.89 27.02 19.21
N GLN A 609 15.11 27.75 20.30
CA GLN A 609 16.44 28.09 20.79
C GLN A 609 16.73 27.27 22.04
N VAL A 610 17.82 26.53 22.07
CA VAL A 610 18.20 25.70 23.23
C VAL A 610 18.76 26.58 24.36
N GLU A 611 18.38 26.29 25.61
CA GLU A 611 18.78 27.08 26.80
C GLU A 611 20.03 26.54 27.52
#